data_AF-A0A1R3FMK6-F1
#
_entry.id   AF-A0A1R3FMK6-F1
#
_cell.length_a   1.000
_cell.length_b   1.000
_cell.length_c   1.000
_cell.angle_alpha   90.00
_cell.angle_beta   90.00
_cell.angle_gamma   90.00
#
_symmetry.space_group_name_H-M   'P 1'
#
loop_
_entity.id
_entity.type
_entity.pdbx_description
1 polymer ?
#
loop_
_entity_poly.entity_id
_entity_poly.type
_entity_poly.pdbx_seq_one_letter_code
_entity_poly.pdbx_strand_id
1 'polypeptide(L)'
;MNQINFPISAHVLIPSENRLCVRIIFASAEHLSSSITLKPSHTLSINSARIEVLQHPTVVGTNRIKYTITATAGDDAIVALDFNFMGNSFEVENTDGLQLFADELCMDLRNESRSVTFWVSVK
;
A
#
# COMPACT_ATOMS: atom_id res chain seq x y z
N MET A 1 -13.99 -22.56 -9.12
CA MET A 1 -13.03 -22.09 -8.11
C MET A 1 -12.69 -20.66 -8.49
N ASN A 2 -13.26 -19.68 -7.79
CA ASN A 2 -13.11 -18.27 -8.16
C ASN A 2 -11.81 -17.75 -7.54
N GLN A 3 -10.89 -17.37 -8.41
CA GLN A 3 -9.62 -16.74 -8.08
C GLN A 3 -9.89 -15.45 -7.31
N ILE A 4 -9.22 -15.33 -6.16
CA ILE A 4 -9.28 -14.17 -5.27
C ILE A 4 -8.36 -13.10 -5.87
N ASN A 5 -8.93 -12.05 -6.46
CA ASN A 5 -8.16 -10.86 -6.86
C ASN A 5 -8.33 -9.80 -5.77
N PHE A 6 -7.26 -9.59 -5.00
CA PHE A 6 -7.19 -8.47 -4.07
C PHE A 6 -7.05 -7.16 -4.87
N PRO A 7 -7.71 -6.06 -4.48
CA PRO A 7 -7.42 -4.74 -5.03
C PRO A 7 -6.02 -4.24 -4.64
N ILE A 8 -5.38 -4.94 -3.70
CA ILE A 8 -4.02 -4.75 -3.24
C ILE A 8 -3.25 -6.07 -3.41
N SER A 9 -2.37 -6.17 -4.40
CA SER A 9 -1.41 -7.29 -4.48
C SER A 9 -0.12 -6.92 -3.75
N ALA A 10 0.41 -7.82 -2.91
CA ALA A 10 1.70 -7.64 -2.24
C ALA A 10 2.75 -8.60 -2.85
N HIS A 11 3.77 -8.05 -3.51
CA HIS A 11 4.86 -8.85 -4.08
C HIS A 11 6.13 -8.68 -3.25
N VAL A 12 6.80 -9.78 -2.93
CA VAL A 12 8.13 -9.77 -2.29
C VAL A 12 9.17 -9.96 -3.39
N LEU A 13 9.92 -8.90 -3.72
CA LEU A 13 10.79 -8.89 -4.90
C LEU A 13 12.23 -9.34 -4.61
N ILE A 14 12.72 -9.13 -3.38
CA ILE A 14 14.05 -9.56 -2.95
C ILE A 14 13.96 -9.98 -1.48
N PRO A 15 13.92 -11.29 -1.16
CA PRO A 15 14.08 -11.76 0.20
C PRO A 15 15.56 -12.06 0.45
N SER A 16 16.27 -11.16 1.13
CA SER A 16 17.47 -11.55 1.90
C SER A 16 17.13 -11.42 3.38
N GLU A 17 17.91 -12.04 4.28
CA GLU A 17 17.59 -12.08 5.73
C GLU A 17 17.19 -10.71 6.29
N ASN A 18 17.88 -9.65 5.86
CA ASN A 18 17.73 -8.29 6.40
C ASN A 18 17.31 -7.24 5.36
N ARG A 19 17.03 -7.63 4.11
CA ARG A 19 16.54 -6.70 3.07
C ARG A 19 15.29 -7.25 2.45
N LEU A 20 14.26 -6.42 2.45
CA LEU A 20 12.95 -6.74 1.92
C LEU A 20 12.54 -5.65 0.95
N CYS A 21 12.12 -6.05 -0.25
CA CYS A 21 11.38 -5.18 -1.14
C CYS A 21 9.94 -5.68 -1.23
N VAL A 22 8.99 -4.84 -0.81
CA VAL A 22 7.55 -5.12 -0.91
C VAL A 22 6.95 -4.15 -1.91
N ARG A 23 6.18 -4.68 -2.86
CA ARG A 23 5.36 -3.86 -3.77
C ARG A 23 3.88 -4.08 -3.48
N ILE A 24 3.15 -3.00 -3.23
CA ILE A 24 1.69 -2.94 -3.01
C ILE A 24 1.04 -2.37 -4.27
N ILE A 25 0.26 -3.18 -4.98
CA ILE A 25 -0.33 -2.81 -6.27
C ILE A 25 -1.81 -2.49 -6.07
N PHE A 26 -2.21 -1.24 -6.36
CA PHE A 26 -3.62 -0.81 -6.38
C PHE A 26 -4.20 -1.06 -7.78
N ALA A 27 -4.87 -2.19 -7.97
CA ALA A 27 -5.53 -2.54 -9.23
C ALA A 27 -6.71 -1.59 -9.53
N SER A 28 -7.11 -1.46 -10.80
CA SER A 28 -8.25 -0.64 -11.25
C SER A 28 -9.44 -0.77 -10.30
N ALA A 29 -9.85 0.37 -9.76
CA ALA A 29 -10.87 0.49 -8.73
C ALA A 29 -12.30 0.19 -9.23
N GLU A 30 -12.49 -0.05 -10.54
CA GLU A 30 -13.76 -0.47 -11.17
C GLU A 30 -14.31 -1.80 -10.63
N HIS A 31 -13.49 -2.60 -9.94
CA HIS A 31 -13.89 -3.89 -9.32
C HIS A 31 -14.18 -3.82 -7.81
N LEU A 32 -14.15 -2.63 -7.20
CA LEU A 32 -14.29 -2.48 -5.73
C LEU A 32 -15.73 -2.60 -5.21
N SER A 33 -16.73 -2.68 -6.10
CA SER A 33 -18.14 -2.44 -5.73
C SER A 33 -19.01 -3.69 -5.53
N SER A 34 -18.56 -4.89 -5.93
CA SER A 34 -19.51 -6.02 -6.14
C SER A 34 -19.21 -7.33 -5.42
N SER A 35 -18.15 -7.43 -4.62
CA SER A 35 -17.99 -8.58 -3.72
C SER A 35 -16.98 -8.24 -2.64
N ILE A 36 -17.14 -8.82 -1.46
CA ILE A 36 -16.23 -8.79 -0.30
C ILE A 36 -16.73 -7.86 0.82
N THR A 37 -16.90 -8.45 2.00
CA THR A 37 -16.82 -7.74 3.26
C THR A 37 -15.40 -7.21 3.39
N LEU A 38 -15.14 -5.99 2.89
CA LEU A 38 -13.86 -5.29 3.06
C LEU A 38 -13.55 -5.25 4.55
N LYS A 39 -12.48 -5.92 4.99
CA LYS A 39 -11.93 -5.62 6.31
C LYS A 39 -11.25 -4.25 6.18
N PRO A 40 -11.58 -3.26 7.03
CA PRO A 40 -11.00 -1.93 6.93
C PRO A 40 -9.48 -1.94 7.06
N SER A 41 -8.91 -2.97 7.68
CA SER A 41 -7.48 -3.11 7.87
C SER A 41 -6.95 -4.49 7.46
N HIS A 42 -5.74 -4.47 6.91
CA HIS A 42 -4.96 -5.66 6.58
C HIS A 42 -3.52 -5.48 7.10
N THR A 43 -2.91 -6.57 7.57
CA THR A 43 -1.52 -6.56 8.05
C THR A 43 -0.73 -7.66 7.36
N LEU A 44 0.44 -7.30 6.84
CA LEU A 44 1.45 -8.19 6.30
C LEU A 44 2.68 -8.14 7.24
N SER A 45 3.12 -9.29 7.74
CA SER A 45 4.33 -9.41 8.54
C SER A 45 5.30 -10.36 7.86
N ILE A 46 6.53 -9.91 7.60
CA ILE A 46 7.59 -10.69 6.94
C ILE A 46 8.91 -10.41 7.66
N ASN A 47 9.54 -11.45 8.23
CA ASN A 47 10.76 -11.31 9.04
C ASN A 47 10.58 -10.20 10.11
N SER A 48 11.44 -9.18 10.09
CA SER A 48 11.43 -8.00 10.95
C SER A 48 10.59 -6.84 10.41
N ALA A 49 9.88 -7.01 9.29
CA ALA A 49 9.02 -5.97 8.71
C ALA A 49 7.53 -6.22 9.00
N ARG A 50 6.79 -5.16 9.32
CA ARG A 50 5.33 -5.15 9.45
C ARG A 50 4.75 -4.04 8.59
N ILE A 51 3.79 -4.35 7.74
CA ILE A 51 3.08 -3.38 6.90
C ILE A 51 1.59 -3.50 7.20
N GLU A 52 0.99 -2.39 7.60
CA GLU A 52 -0.42 -2.27 7.90
C GLU A 52 -1.09 -1.35 6.89
N VAL A 53 -2.15 -1.84 6.26
CA VAL A 53 -2.95 -1.12 5.27
C VAL A 53 -4.31 -0.84 5.89
N LEU A 54 -4.65 0.43 6.06
CA LEU A 54 -5.94 0.89 6.57
C LEU A 54 -6.69 1.62 5.45
N GLN A 55 -7.87 1.11 5.10
CA GLN A 55 -8.85 1.83 4.30
C GLN A 55 -9.74 2.66 5.24
N HIS A 56 -9.82 3.96 4.98
CA HIS A 56 -10.72 4.85 5.71
C HIS A 56 -12.16 4.73 5.18
N PRO A 57 -13.16 5.15 5.97
CA PRO A 57 -14.54 5.20 5.51
C PRO A 57 -14.68 6.01 4.22
N THR A 58 -15.42 5.47 3.25
CA THR A 58 -15.69 6.15 1.98
C THR A 58 -16.46 7.45 2.23
N VAL A 59 -15.97 8.55 1.66
CA VAL A 59 -16.67 9.85 1.73
C VAL A 59 -17.75 9.88 0.66
N VAL A 60 -19.01 10.03 1.10
CA VAL A 60 -20.18 10.11 0.21
C VAL A 60 -20.03 11.29 -0.75
N GLY A 61 -20.33 11.07 -2.04
CA GLY A 61 -20.23 12.09 -3.08
C GLY A 61 -18.83 12.26 -3.67
N THR A 62 -17.86 11.43 -3.26
CA THR A 62 -16.51 11.40 -3.85
C THR A 62 -16.32 10.11 -4.64
N ASN A 63 -15.54 10.17 -5.72
CA ASN A 63 -15.05 9.00 -6.44
C ASN A 63 -13.65 8.60 -5.95
N ARG A 64 -13.33 8.82 -4.68
CA ARG A 64 -12.00 8.58 -4.14
C ARG A 64 -12.07 7.73 -2.87
N ILE A 65 -11.06 6.88 -2.69
CA ILE A 65 -10.89 6.06 -1.49
C ILE A 65 -9.58 6.47 -0.83
N LYS A 66 -9.63 6.69 0.49
CA LYS A 66 -8.47 7.06 1.28
C LYS A 66 -7.86 5.83 1.95
N TYR A 67 -6.54 5.71 1.83
CA TYR A 67 -5.74 4.69 2.49
C TYR A 67 -4.68 5.34 3.36
N THR A 68 -4.40 4.73 4.51
CA THR A 68 -3.18 4.95 5.28
C THR A 68 -2.40 3.65 5.33
N ILE A 69 -1.14 3.69 4.91
CA ILE A 69 -0.24 2.57 5.00
C ILE A 69 0.83 2.89 6.03
N THR A 70 0.97 2.05 7.04
CA THR A 70 2.02 2.13 8.04
C THR A 70 2.99 0.98 7.85
N ALA A 71 4.24 1.27 7.53
CA ALA A 71 5.30 0.30 7.44
C ALA A 71 6.25 0.46 8.62
N THR A 72 6.67 -0.64 9.20
CA THR A 72 7.63 -0.71 10.30
C THR A 72 8.73 -1.67 9.89
N ALA A 73 9.97 -1.17 9.87
CA ALA A 73 11.17 -1.97 9.72
C ALA A 73 11.77 -2.18 11.12
N GLY A 74 11.90 -3.43 11.55
CA GLY A 74 12.53 -3.80 12.81
C GLY A 74 14.05 -3.64 12.78
N ASP A 75 14.70 -4.03 13.88
CA ASP A 75 16.15 -3.92 14.03
C ASP A 75 16.88 -4.62 12.87
N ASP A 76 17.88 -3.94 12.32
CA ASP A 76 18.71 -4.35 11.18
C ASP A 76 17.97 -4.60 9.85
N ALA A 77 16.66 -4.36 9.78
CA ALA A 77 15.87 -4.50 8.57
C ALA A 77 15.97 -3.27 7.65
N ILE A 78 16.16 -3.52 6.36
CA ILE A 78 16.00 -2.53 5.29
C ILE A 78 14.76 -2.91 4.49
N VAL A 79 13.74 -2.06 4.54
CA VAL A 79 12.49 -2.28 3.80
C VAL A 79 12.36 -1.22 2.71
N ALA A 80 12.39 -1.65 1.45
CA ALA A 80 11.95 -0.84 0.33
C ALA A 80 10.46 -1.14 0.09
N LEU A 81 9.61 -0.13 0.24
CA LEU A 81 8.18 -0.23 -0.03
C LEU A 81 7.84 0.58 -1.27
N ASP A 82 7.18 -0.07 -2.21
CA ASP A 82 6.73 0.50 -3.47
C ASP A 82 5.21 0.38 -3.57
N PHE A 83 4.53 1.47 -3.85
CA PHE A 83 3.11 1.52 -4.15
C PHE A 83 2.94 1.80 -5.63
N ASN A 84 2.37 0.84 -6.35
CA ASN A 84 2.07 1.02 -7.77
C ASN A 84 0.57 1.24 -7.94
N PHE A 85 0.19 2.37 -8.52
CA PHE A 85 -1.20 2.77 -8.71
C PHE A 85 -1.78 2.32 -10.05
N MET A 86 -1.04 1.60 -10.90
CA MET A 86 -1.51 1.00 -12.16
C MET A 86 -2.28 2.00 -13.05
N GLY A 87 -1.80 3.23 -13.15
CA GLY A 87 -2.47 4.31 -13.90
C GLY A 87 -3.75 4.90 -13.27
N ASN A 88 -4.04 4.59 -12.00
CA ASN A 88 -5.06 5.30 -11.23
C ASN A 88 -4.55 6.69 -10.80
N SER A 89 -5.44 7.69 -10.80
CA SER A 89 -5.10 9.02 -10.27
C SER A 89 -5.05 8.97 -8.74
N PHE A 90 -3.96 9.45 -8.14
CA PHE A 90 -3.78 9.47 -6.69
C PHE A 90 -3.32 10.83 -6.17
N GLU A 91 -3.51 11.08 -4.88
CA GLU A 91 -3.07 12.29 -4.18
C GLU A 91 -2.52 11.91 -2.80
N VAL A 92 -1.32 12.38 -2.46
CA VAL A 92 -0.65 12.05 -1.20
C VAL A 92 -0.73 13.25 -0.24
N GLU A 93 -1.13 13.02 1.01
CA GLU A 93 -1.35 14.11 1.99
C GLU A 93 -0.03 14.70 2.56
N ASN A 94 1.04 13.91 2.61
CA ASN A 94 2.39 14.36 2.97
C ASN A 94 3.43 13.61 2.13
N THR A 95 4.39 14.33 1.56
CA THR A 95 5.43 13.78 0.67
C THR A 95 6.82 13.69 1.32
N ASP A 96 6.96 14.08 2.59
CA ASP A 96 8.23 14.07 3.31
C ASP A 96 8.85 12.66 3.33
N GLY A 97 10.06 12.54 2.80
CA GLY A 97 10.79 11.27 2.75
C GLY A 97 10.22 10.25 1.76
N LEU A 98 9.33 10.66 0.85
CA LEU A 98 8.77 9.84 -0.20
C LEU A 98 9.37 10.18 -1.56
N GLN A 99 9.53 9.18 -2.42
CA GLN A 99 9.92 9.36 -3.80
C GLN A 99 8.71 9.08 -4.70
N LEU A 100 8.32 10.06 -5.52
CA LEU A 100 7.18 9.96 -6.44
C LEU A 100 7.69 9.79 -7.87
N PHE A 101 7.24 8.73 -8.54
CA PHE A 101 7.61 8.42 -9.91
C PHE A 101 6.37 8.08 -10.73
N ALA A 102 5.83 9.03 -11.50
CA ALA A 102 4.64 8.83 -12.32
C ALA A 102 3.45 8.22 -11.54
N ASP A 103 3.19 6.93 -11.70
CA ASP A 103 2.14 6.17 -11.01
C ASP A 103 2.69 5.27 -9.88
N GLU A 104 3.90 5.54 -9.41
CA GLU A 104 4.56 4.85 -8.30
C GLU A 104 4.93 5.81 -7.17
N LEU A 105 4.87 5.29 -5.95
CA LEU A 105 5.31 5.94 -4.73
C LEU A 105 6.24 4.99 -3.98
N CYS A 106 7.46 5.43 -3.70
CA CYS A 106 8.48 4.61 -3.06
C CYS A 106 8.91 5.22 -1.72
N MET A 107 9.17 4.36 -0.75
CA MET A 107 9.83 4.73 0.49
C MET A 107 10.75 3.63 1.00
N ASP A 108 11.92 4.03 1.50
CA ASP A 108 12.85 3.13 2.17
C ASP A 108 12.78 3.38 3.68
N LEU A 109 12.75 2.29 4.45
CA LEU A 109 12.77 2.30 5.91
C LEU A 109 13.99 1.56 6.42
N ARG A 110 14.64 2.11 7.45
CA ARG A 110 15.75 1.48 8.19
C ARG A 110 15.60 1.69 9.68
N ASN A 111 15.25 0.63 10.40
CA ASN A 111 14.95 0.68 11.84
C ASN A 111 14.03 1.85 12.21
N GLU A 112 12.93 1.98 11.48
CA GLU A 112 11.97 3.06 11.66
C GLU A 112 10.55 2.60 11.31
N SER A 113 9.57 3.38 11.75
CA SER A 113 8.18 3.26 11.35
C SER A 113 7.74 4.52 10.63
N ARG A 114 7.08 4.36 9.49
CA ARG A 114 6.58 5.47 8.69
C ARG A 114 5.18 5.17 8.19
N SER A 115 4.34 6.20 8.23
CA SER A 115 3.00 6.16 7.67
C SER A 115 2.90 7.08 6.47
N VAL A 116 2.22 6.62 5.43
CA VAL A 116 1.80 7.44 4.29
C VAL A 116 0.30 7.36 4.13
N THR A 117 -0.30 8.49 3.80
CA THR A 117 -1.74 8.60 3.56
C THR A 117 -1.97 9.17 2.17
N PHE A 118 -2.79 8.49 1.39
CA PHE A 118 -3.13 8.91 0.03
C PHE A 118 -4.58 8.59 -0.33
N TRP A 119 -5.09 9.35 -1.29
CA TRP A 119 -6.36 9.13 -1.96
C TRP A 119 -6.11 8.46 -3.30
N VAL A 120 -6.88 7.43 -3.64
CA VAL A 120 -6.89 6.80 -4.97
C VAL A 120 -8.25 7.03 -5.60
N SER A 121 -8.26 7.48 -6.85
CA SER A 121 -9.50 7.70 -7.60
C SER A 121 -10.04 6.37 -8.11
N VAL A 122 -11.33 6.17 -7.88
CA VAL A 122 -12.14 5.13 -8.50
C VAL A 122 -12.55 5.66 -9.88
N LYS A 123 -12.00 5.06 -10.94
CA LYS A 123 -12.52 5.30 -12.30
C LYS A 123 -13.86 4.62 -12.47
#